data_AF-A0A661NBD8-F1
#
_entry.id   AF-A0A661NBD8-F1
#
_cell.length_a   1.000
_cell.length_b   1.000
_cell.length_c   1.000
_cell.angle_alpha   90.00
_cell.angle_beta   90.00
_cell.angle_gamma   90.00
#
_symmetry.space_group_name_H-M   'P 1'
#
loop_
_entity.id
_entity.type
_entity.pdbx_description
1 polymer ?
#
loop_
_entity_poly.entity_id
_entity_poly.type
_entity_poly.pdbx_seq_one_letter_code
_entity_poly.pdbx_strand_id
1 'polypeptide(L)'
;MTVQPLTVVASLAFLLSLWPDINYFFAPSVATQLGDVTEVVPATLTPNTFVRIEGTPMASGTVRYTRMVSGSMYAVFPLAGQRNIFVQIPIDGPETERSLSQREFSGRLVTFGELGSRFGQVRKYLGSTMDMPVSSESFLLLSDETPTSYYWALFLAGLALLFVLVNVWLMFRWFRPLVPAVDLD
;
A
#
# COMPACT_ATOMS: atom_id res chain seq x y z
N MET A 1 24.43 -8.84 -23.87
CA MET A 1 23.28 -9.78 -23.82
C MET A 1 22.60 -9.87 -22.44
N THR A 2 23.02 -9.13 -21.41
CA THR A 2 22.47 -9.23 -20.04
C THR A 2 21.31 -8.29 -19.72
N VAL A 3 21.00 -7.31 -20.59
CA VAL A 3 19.99 -6.28 -20.30
C VAL A 3 18.56 -6.83 -20.31
N GLN A 4 18.23 -7.69 -21.28
CA GLN A 4 16.89 -8.30 -21.39
C GLN A 4 16.46 -9.13 -20.17
N PRO A 5 17.26 -10.09 -19.66
CA PRO A 5 16.86 -10.84 -18.46
C PRO A 5 16.75 -9.95 -17.23
N LEU A 6 17.62 -8.92 -17.12
CA LEU A 6 17.53 -7.94 -16.02
C LEU A 6 16.22 -7.14 -16.09
N THR A 7 15.79 -6.71 -17.28
CA THR A 7 14.52 -5.99 -17.46
C THR A 7 13.32 -6.87 -17.10
N VAL A 8 13.34 -8.16 -17.45
CA VAL A 8 12.28 -9.11 -17.09
C VAL A 8 12.22 -9.29 -15.56
N VAL A 9 13.37 -9.50 -14.92
CA VAL A 9 13.44 -9.63 -13.45
C VAL A 9 12.97 -8.35 -12.76
N ALA A 10 13.40 -7.18 -13.23
CA ALA A 10 12.96 -5.89 -12.67
C ALA A 10 11.45 -5.67 -12.85
N SER A 11 10.90 -6.04 -14.01
CA SER A 11 9.46 -5.91 -14.29
C SER A 11 8.63 -6.87 -13.44
N LEU A 12 9.10 -8.11 -13.23
CA LEU A 12 8.49 -9.07 -12.31
C LEU A 12 8.54 -8.57 -10.87
N ALA A 13 9.69 -8.06 -10.42
CA ALA A 13 9.82 -7.47 -9.08
C ALA A 13 8.87 -6.28 -8.89
N PHE A 14 8.71 -5.45 -9.92
CA PHE A 14 7.76 -4.33 -9.90
C PHE A 14 6.30 -4.80 -9.82
N LEU A 15 5.94 -5.86 -10.54
CA LEU A 15 4.59 -6.43 -10.53
C LEU A 15 4.27 -7.08 -9.18
N LEU A 16 5.23 -7.80 -8.59
CA LEU A 16 5.13 -8.32 -7.22
C LEU A 16 4.99 -7.19 -6.19
N SER A 17 5.65 -6.05 -6.42
CA SER A 17 5.50 -4.88 -5.57
C SER A 17 4.09 -4.27 -5.63
N LEU A 18 3.40 -4.36 -6.77
CA LEU A 18 2.03 -3.86 -6.96
C LEU A 18 0.96 -4.83 -6.46
N TRP A 19 1.32 -6.09 -6.19
CA TRP A 19 0.37 -7.13 -5.81
C TRP A 19 -0.57 -6.74 -4.64
N PRO A 20 -0.09 -6.12 -3.54
CA PRO A 20 -0.97 -5.72 -2.44
C PRO A 20 -2.00 -4.67 -2.85
N ASP A 21 -1.65 -3.76 -3.76
CA ASP A 21 -2.53 -2.71 -4.27
C ASP A 21 -3.56 -3.26 -5.25
N ILE A 22 -3.15 -4.20 -6.10
CA ILE A 22 -4.06 -4.93 -6.99
C ILE A 22 -5.07 -5.74 -6.15
N ASN A 23 -4.59 -6.45 -5.12
CA ASN A 23 -5.47 -7.22 -4.25
C ASN A 23 -6.45 -6.34 -3.49
N TYR A 24 -6.01 -5.14 -3.05
CA TYR A 24 -6.90 -4.16 -2.42
C TYR A 24 -7.95 -3.63 -3.38
N PHE A 25 -7.60 -3.40 -4.65
CA PHE A 25 -8.55 -2.96 -5.67
C PHE A 25 -9.72 -3.94 -5.82
N PHE A 26 -9.45 -5.25 -5.73
CA PHE A 26 -10.48 -6.29 -5.77
C PHE A 26 -11.17 -6.55 -4.43
N ALA A 27 -10.76 -5.88 -3.35
CA ALA A 27 -11.40 -6.02 -2.05
C ALA A 27 -12.83 -5.42 -2.08
N PRO A 28 -13.73 -5.89 -1.21
CA PRO A 28 -15.08 -5.32 -1.11
C PRO A 28 -15.04 -3.80 -0.90
N SER A 29 -15.84 -3.06 -1.67
CA SER A 29 -15.98 -1.61 -1.53
C SER A 29 -16.84 -1.20 -0.34
N VAL A 30 -17.50 -2.16 0.32
CA VAL A 30 -18.29 -1.97 1.53
C VAL A 30 -17.36 -1.99 2.73
N ALA A 31 -17.35 -0.90 3.51
CA ALA A 31 -16.53 -0.82 4.72
C ALA A 31 -17.00 -1.83 5.76
N THR A 32 -16.09 -2.66 6.25
CA THR A 32 -16.33 -3.49 7.44
C THR A 32 -16.46 -2.56 8.64
N GLN A 33 -17.62 -2.57 9.29
CA GLN A 33 -17.85 -1.79 10.51
C GLN A 33 -17.12 -2.45 11.67
N LEU A 34 -16.11 -1.77 12.19
CA LEU A 34 -15.37 -2.18 13.39
C LEU A 34 -16.01 -1.65 14.68
N GLY A 35 -16.86 -0.62 14.58
CA GLY A 35 -17.47 0.03 15.73
C GLY A 35 -16.47 0.91 16.49
N ASP A 36 -16.65 1.02 17.81
CA ASP A 36 -15.79 1.82 18.68
C ASP A 36 -14.41 1.16 18.82
N VAL A 37 -13.35 1.95 18.62
CA VAL A 37 -11.95 1.56 18.76
C VAL A 37 -11.63 0.89 20.11
N THR A 38 -12.37 1.19 21.16
CA THR A 38 -12.18 0.58 22.48
C THR A 38 -12.60 -0.90 22.53
N GLU A 39 -13.51 -1.31 21.65
CA GLU A 39 -14.05 -2.67 21.58
C GLU A 39 -13.34 -3.53 20.53
N VAL A 40 -12.55 -2.91 19.64
CA VAL A 40 -11.84 -3.60 18.56
C VAL A 40 -10.70 -4.43 19.12
N VAL A 41 -10.68 -5.72 18.77
CA VAL A 41 -9.55 -6.62 19.09
C VAL A 41 -8.56 -6.61 17.92
N PRO A 42 -7.33 -6.09 18.08
CA PRO A 42 -6.38 -5.99 16.97
C PRO A 42 -6.03 -7.33 16.32
N ALA A 43 -6.06 -8.42 17.10
CA ALA A 43 -5.74 -9.76 16.63
C ALA A 43 -6.77 -10.35 15.65
N THR A 44 -7.99 -9.80 15.59
CA THR A 44 -9.03 -10.25 14.65
C THR A 44 -9.10 -9.40 13.38
N LEU A 45 -8.29 -8.33 13.32
CA LEU A 45 -8.24 -7.45 12.16
C LEU A 45 -7.50 -8.12 11.01
N THR A 46 -8.14 -8.12 9.83
CA THR A 46 -7.51 -8.55 8.59
C THR A 46 -6.83 -7.33 7.96
N PRO A 47 -5.55 -7.40 7.59
CA PRO A 47 -4.92 -6.31 6.88
C PRO A 47 -5.45 -6.21 5.45
N ASN A 48 -5.23 -5.05 4.83
CA ASN A 48 -5.61 -4.75 3.45
C ASN A 48 -7.13 -4.82 3.18
N THR A 49 -7.94 -4.42 4.16
CA THR A 49 -9.40 -4.33 4.04
C THR A 49 -9.89 -2.91 4.23
N PHE A 50 -11.01 -2.58 3.59
CA PHE A 50 -11.69 -1.30 3.78
C PHE A 50 -12.52 -1.37 5.07
N VAL A 51 -12.19 -0.55 6.05
CA VAL A 51 -12.82 -0.59 7.38
C VAL A 51 -13.31 0.79 7.82
N ARG A 52 -14.28 0.79 8.73
CA ARG A 52 -14.85 1.98 9.35
C ARG A 52 -14.76 1.83 10.86
N ILE A 53 -14.09 2.77 11.52
CA ILE A 53 -13.83 2.77 12.96
C ILE A 53 -14.26 4.10 13.57
N GLU A 54 -14.83 4.01 14.76
CA GLU A 54 -15.19 5.18 15.55
C GLU A 54 -14.21 5.35 16.71
N GLY A 55 -13.68 6.55 16.90
CA GLY A 55 -12.70 6.80 17.95
C GLY A 55 -12.39 8.28 18.12
N THR A 56 -11.91 8.63 19.32
CA THR A 56 -11.47 10.00 19.60
C THR A 56 -9.98 10.14 19.25
N PRO A 57 -9.59 11.07 18.37
CA PRO A 57 -8.19 11.30 18.04
C PRO A 57 -7.44 11.83 19.26
N MET A 58 -6.28 11.24 19.59
CA MET A 58 -5.42 11.75 20.65
C MET A 58 -4.40 12.74 20.08
N ALA A 59 -4.40 13.98 20.59
CA ALA A 59 -3.41 14.98 20.21
C ALA A 59 -1.98 14.56 20.62
N SER A 60 -1.84 13.84 21.74
CA SER A 60 -0.54 13.31 22.18
C SER A 60 -0.07 12.19 21.27
N GLY A 61 1.11 12.35 20.65
CA GLY A 61 1.65 11.37 19.70
C GLY A 61 1.25 11.61 18.24
N THR A 62 0.71 12.80 17.91
CA THR A 62 0.47 13.18 16.52
C THR A 62 1.78 13.42 15.79
N VAL A 63 2.01 12.73 14.68
CA VAL A 63 3.16 12.93 13.79
C VAL A 63 2.68 13.50 12.47
N ARG A 64 3.32 14.58 12.04
CA ARG A 64 3.07 15.17 10.72
C ARG A 64 4.23 14.84 9.80
N TYR A 65 3.94 14.35 8.61
CA TYR A 65 4.96 14.09 7.61
C TYR A 65 4.47 14.48 6.22
N THR A 66 5.41 14.86 5.36
CA THR A 66 5.13 15.17 3.95
C THR A 66 5.46 13.96 3.10
N ARG A 67 4.50 13.50 2.28
CA ARG A 67 4.72 12.42 1.32
C ARG A 67 5.47 12.98 0.11
N MET A 68 6.76 12.66 -0.03
CA MET A 68 7.63 13.19 -1.09
C MET A 68 7.07 13.00 -2.51
N VAL A 69 6.36 11.91 -2.78
CA VAL A 69 5.81 11.59 -4.11
C VAL A 69 4.59 12.46 -4.46
N SER A 70 3.77 12.81 -3.47
CA SER A 70 2.52 13.55 -3.66
C SER A 70 2.65 15.03 -3.33
N GLY A 71 3.69 15.41 -2.59
CA GLY A 71 3.82 16.73 -1.96
C GLY A 71 2.87 16.95 -0.77
N SER A 72 1.93 16.03 -0.51
CA SER A 72 0.88 16.23 0.47
C SER A 72 1.34 15.99 1.91
N MET A 73 0.88 16.81 2.85
CA MET A 73 1.10 16.66 4.28
C MET A 73 0.03 15.75 4.90
N TYR A 74 0.48 14.81 5.73
CA TYR A 74 -0.36 13.87 6.44
C TYR A 74 -0.11 13.96 7.94
N ALA A 75 -1.17 13.85 8.73
CA ALA A 75 -1.12 13.65 10.18
C ALA A 75 -1.43 12.20 10.48
N VAL A 76 -0.63 11.59 11.35
CA VAL A 76 -0.89 10.29 11.94
C VAL A 76 -1.07 10.48 13.42
N PHE A 77 -2.17 10.01 13.99
CA PHE A 77 -2.42 10.06 15.42
C PHE A 77 -2.97 8.73 15.93
N PRO A 78 -2.69 8.37 17.20
CA PRO A 78 -3.31 7.23 17.84
C PRO A 78 -4.76 7.56 18.23
N LEU A 79 -5.60 6.53 18.28
CA LEU A 79 -6.97 6.64 18.79
C LEU A 79 -7.02 6.39 20.30
N ALA A 80 -7.88 7.13 20.99
CA ALA A 80 -8.08 7.00 22.43
C ALA A 80 -8.56 5.59 22.78
N GLY A 81 -7.93 4.98 23.78
CA GLY A 81 -8.23 3.60 24.20
C GLY A 81 -7.40 2.52 23.51
N GLN A 82 -6.70 2.83 22.40
CA GLN A 82 -5.93 1.83 21.67
C GLN A 82 -4.61 2.37 21.09
N ARG A 83 -3.50 1.87 21.62
CA ARG A 83 -2.14 2.31 21.21
C ARG A 83 -1.62 1.65 19.92
N ASN A 84 -2.32 0.64 19.45
CA ASN A 84 -1.90 -0.16 18.29
C ASN A 84 -2.63 0.22 17.00
N ILE A 85 -3.63 1.11 17.06
CA ILE A 85 -4.36 1.61 15.89
C ILE A 85 -4.05 3.09 15.71
N PHE A 86 -3.52 3.41 14.54
CA PHE A 86 -3.16 4.75 14.13
C PHE A 86 -4.05 5.15 12.97
N VAL A 87 -4.51 6.39 12.95
CA VAL A 87 -5.27 6.94 11.83
C VAL A 87 -4.41 7.97 11.13
N GLN A 88 -4.32 7.84 9.81
CA GLN A 88 -3.68 8.78 8.93
C GLN A 88 -4.74 9.61 8.20
N ILE A 89 -4.68 10.93 8.34
CA ILE A 89 -5.51 11.87 7.58
C ILE A 89 -4.64 12.84 6.76
N PRO A 90 -5.07 13.27 5.57
CA PRO A 90 -4.47 14.40 4.88
C PRO A 90 -4.73 15.70 5.68
N ILE A 91 -3.71 16.55 5.82
CA ILE A 91 -3.81 17.88 6.45
C ILE A 91 -3.90 18.99 5.39
N ASP A 92 -3.80 18.61 4.11
CA ASP A 92 -3.82 19.56 3.01
C ASP A 92 -5.25 19.75 2.52
N GLY A 93 -5.96 20.70 3.14
CA GLY A 93 -7.25 21.17 2.66
C GLY A 93 -8.24 21.57 3.76
N PRO A 94 -9.37 22.20 3.38
CA PRO A 94 -10.44 22.61 4.30
C PRO A 94 -11.14 21.41 4.98
N GLU A 95 -10.89 20.18 4.52
CA GLU A 95 -11.47 18.96 5.08
C GLU A 95 -10.78 18.52 6.38
N THR A 96 -9.57 19.03 6.66
CA THR A 96 -8.80 18.73 7.87
C THR A 96 -9.58 19.06 9.15
N GLU A 97 -10.22 20.22 9.20
CA GLU A 97 -11.00 20.63 10.39
C GLU A 97 -12.25 19.76 10.56
N ARG A 98 -12.84 19.26 9.48
CA ARG A 98 -13.96 18.32 9.54
C ARG A 98 -13.52 16.94 10.01
N SER A 99 -12.43 16.39 9.46
CA SER A 99 -11.92 15.07 9.83
C SER A 99 -11.41 15.02 11.27
N LEU A 100 -10.85 16.12 11.79
CA LEU A 100 -10.46 16.22 13.21
C LEU A 100 -11.67 16.35 14.15
N SER A 101 -12.79 16.87 13.66
CA SER A 101 -14.03 17.01 14.42
C SER A 101 -14.91 15.75 14.36
N GLN A 102 -14.73 14.92 13.33
CA GLN A 102 -15.40 13.64 13.18
C GLN A 102 -14.77 12.59 14.08
N ARG A 103 -15.62 11.81 14.74
CA ARG A 103 -15.22 10.64 15.53
C ARG A 103 -15.25 9.36 14.71
N GLU A 104 -15.56 9.45 13.43
CA GLU A 104 -15.73 8.31 12.54
C GLU A 104 -14.71 8.43 11.41
N PHE A 105 -13.90 7.38 11.24
CA PHE A 105 -12.86 7.32 10.23
C PHE A 105 -13.08 6.07 9.38
N SER A 106 -13.04 6.23 8.05
CA SER A 106 -13.12 5.11 7.12
C SER A 106 -11.95 5.11 6.17
N GLY A 107 -11.39 3.94 5.90
CA GLY A 107 -10.13 3.86 5.17
C GLY A 107 -9.60 2.45 4.96
N ARG A 108 -8.46 2.37 4.28
CA ARG A 108 -7.71 1.13 4.11
C ARG A 108 -6.97 0.81 5.40
N LEU A 109 -7.22 -0.36 5.97
CA LEU A 109 -6.44 -0.86 7.09
C LEU A 109 -5.17 -1.53 6.57
N VAL A 110 -4.01 -1.08 7.01
CA VAL A 110 -2.72 -1.66 6.61
C VAL A 110 -1.84 -1.82 7.84
N THR A 111 -1.07 -2.90 7.93
CA THR A 111 -0.09 -3.04 9.01
C THR A 111 1.20 -2.31 8.65
N PHE A 112 1.95 -1.84 9.66
CA PHE A 112 3.29 -1.30 9.42
C PHE A 112 4.24 -2.32 8.77
N GLY A 113 3.99 -3.62 8.95
CA GLY A 113 4.69 -4.70 8.24
C GLY A 113 4.44 -4.73 6.73
N GLU A 114 3.18 -4.61 6.30
CA GLU A 114 2.82 -4.62 4.87
C GLU A 114 3.24 -3.34 4.13
N LEU A 115 3.30 -2.22 4.84
CA LEU A 115 3.92 -0.98 4.36
C LEU A 115 5.44 -1.13 4.09
N GLY A 116 6.06 -2.24 4.54
CA GLY A 116 7.50 -2.44 4.69
C GLY A 116 8.38 -2.41 3.43
N SER A 117 7.85 -2.60 2.21
CA SER A 117 8.71 -2.52 1.01
C SER A 117 8.80 -1.12 0.40
N ARG A 118 7.73 -0.32 0.47
CA ARG A 118 7.64 1.03 -0.13
C ARG A 118 7.74 2.16 0.90
N PHE A 119 7.33 1.90 2.14
CA PHE A 119 7.30 2.87 3.24
C PHE A 119 8.31 2.51 4.35
N GLY A 120 9.26 1.61 4.09
CA GLY A 120 10.34 1.28 5.03
C GLY A 120 11.14 2.51 5.49
N GLN A 121 11.21 3.58 4.68
CA GLN A 121 11.79 4.87 5.09
C GLN A 121 10.91 5.63 6.09
N VAL A 122 9.58 5.58 5.94
CA VAL A 122 8.64 6.18 6.90
C VAL A 122 8.71 5.45 8.24
N ARG A 123 8.88 4.12 8.24
CA ARG A 123 9.15 3.33 9.45
C ARG A 123 10.41 3.80 10.18
N LYS A 124 11.49 4.07 9.42
CA LYS A 124 12.76 4.54 9.99
C LYS A 124 12.62 5.93 10.62
N TYR A 125 11.79 6.79 10.04
CA TYR A 125 11.49 8.13 10.55
C TYR A 125 10.57 8.10 11.79
N LEU A 126 9.52 7.28 11.79
CA LEU A 126 8.64 7.09 12.95
C LEU A 126 9.39 6.47 14.13
N GLY A 127 10.24 5.46 13.88
CA GLY A 127 11.04 4.81 14.91
C GLY A 127 12.11 5.71 15.52
N SER A 128 12.71 6.62 14.73
CA SER A 128 13.70 7.58 15.25
C SER A 128 13.10 8.71 16.08
N THR A 129 11.82 9.06 15.86
CA THR A 129 11.18 10.18 16.54
C THR A 129 10.34 9.76 17.75
N MET A 130 9.79 8.55 17.77
CA MET A 130 8.78 8.18 18.76
C MET A 130 9.26 7.35 19.96
N ASP A 131 10.50 6.82 19.99
CA ASP A 131 11.03 6.00 21.10
C ASP A 131 10.03 4.94 21.66
N MET A 132 9.11 4.53 20.79
CA MET A 132 8.04 3.59 21.07
C MET A 132 8.21 2.43 20.10
N PRO A 133 8.12 1.18 20.58
CA PRO A 133 8.22 0.02 19.72
C PRO A 133 6.97 -0.03 18.84
N VAL A 134 7.02 0.64 17.68
CA VAL A 134 6.04 0.45 16.60
C VAL A 134 6.24 -0.99 16.12
N SER A 135 5.47 -1.91 16.70
CA SER A 135 5.47 -3.31 16.32
C SER A 135 5.05 -3.44 14.86
N SER A 136 5.54 -4.47 14.19
CA SER A 136 5.16 -4.80 12.80
C SER A 136 3.66 -5.05 12.65
N GLU A 137 2.98 -5.28 13.78
CA GLU A 137 1.55 -5.58 13.89
C GLU A 137 0.69 -4.38 14.28
N SER A 138 1.28 -3.18 14.44
CA SER A 138 0.46 -1.99 14.60
C SER A 138 -0.29 -1.69 13.30
N PHE A 139 -1.55 -1.31 13.41
CA PHE A 139 -2.43 -1.03 12.28
C PHE A 139 -2.46 0.47 12.00
N LEU A 140 -2.38 0.82 10.74
CA LEU A 140 -2.53 2.16 10.20
C LEU A 140 -3.78 2.19 9.33
N LEU A 141 -4.73 3.04 9.67
CA LEU A 141 -5.89 3.34 8.86
C LEU A 141 -5.57 4.52 7.95
N LEU A 142 -5.51 4.29 6.65
CA LEU A 142 -5.37 5.33 5.64
C LEU A 142 -6.76 5.91 5.34
N SER A 143 -7.08 7.05 5.93
CA SER A 143 -8.38 7.72 5.76
C SER A 143 -8.65 8.00 4.28
N ASP A 144 -9.91 7.76 3.88
CA ASP A 144 -10.47 8.08 2.56
C ASP A 144 -9.87 7.32 1.37
N GLU A 145 -9.08 6.28 1.60
CA GLU A 145 -8.60 5.39 0.54
C GLU A 145 -9.62 4.30 0.18
N THR A 146 -10.52 4.63 -0.74
CA THR A 146 -11.45 3.66 -1.35
C THR A 146 -10.71 2.67 -2.26
N PRO A 147 -11.15 1.40 -2.35
CA PRO A 147 -10.57 0.41 -3.26
C PRO A 147 -10.49 0.88 -4.71
N THR A 148 -11.51 1.64 -5.15
CA THR A 148 -11.57 2.22 -6.49
C THR A 148 -10.47 3.25 -6.75
N SER A 149 -9.91 3.92 -5.75
CA SER A 149 -8.83 4.90 -5.97
C SER A 149 -7.57 4.28 -6.61
N TYR A 150 -7.42 2.95 -6.53
CA TYR A 150 -6.25 2.21 -6.97
C TYR A 150 -6.24 1.79 -8.46
N TYR A 151 -7.08 2.38 -9.33
CA TYR A 151 -7.06 2.12 -10.79
C TYR A 151 -5.67 2.29 -11.43
N TRP A 152 -4.86 3.22 -10.92
CA TRP A 152 -3.49 3.44 -11.39
C TRP A 152 -2.59 2.22 -11.20
N ALA A 153 -2.78 1.45 -10.11
CA ALA A 153 -2.01 0.24 -9.86
C ALA A 153 -2.31 -0.84 -10.91
N LEU A 154 -3.58 -0.99 -11.31
CA LEU A 154 -3.97 -1.89 -12.39
C LEU A 154 -3.37 -1.48 -13.74
N PHE A 155 -3.40 -0.19 -14.06
CA PHE A 155 -2.81 0.33 -15.29
C PHE A 155 -1.29 0.04 -15.35
N LEU A 156 -0.57 0.32 -14.26
CA LEU A 156 0.86 0.05 -14.16
C LEU A 156 1.17 -1.45 -14.20
N ALA A 157 0.35 -2.28 -13.57
CA ALA A 157 0.50 -3.73 -13.62
C ALA A 157 0.30 -4.28 -15.03
N GLY A 158 -0.72 -3.78 -15.75
CA GLY A 158 -0.95 -4.13 -17.16
C GLY A 158 0.20 -3.73 -18.07
N LEU A 159 0.75 -2.52 -17.87
CA LEU A 159 1.92 -2.05 -18.61
C LEU A 159 3.16 -2.93 -18.32
N ALA A 160 3.41 -3.25 -17.06
CA ALA A 160 4.53 -4.12 -16.67
C ALA A 160 4.37 -5.53 -17.26
N LEU A 161 3.16 -6.09 -17.24
CA LEU A 161 2.85 -7.39 -17.84
C LEU A 161 3.07 -7.37 -19.36
N LEU A 162 2.66 -6.31 -20.04
CA LEU A 162 2.93 -6.13 -21.47
C LEU A 162 4.43 -6.14 -21.76
N PHE A 163 5.23 -5.42 -20.97
CA PHE A 163 6.69 -5.43 -21.09
C PHE A 163 7.27 -6.83 -20.92
N VAL A 164 6.82 -7.58 -19.92
CA VAL A 164 7.25 -8.97 -19.71
C VAL A 164 6.90 -9.83 -20.92
N LEU A 165 5.66 -9.76 -21.41
CA LEU A 165 5.20 -10.54 -22.56
C LEU A 165 5.99 -10.22 -23.84
N VAL A 166 6.22 -8.93 -24.11
CA VAL A 166 6.99 -8.50 -25.29
C VAL A 166 8.43 -9.00 -25.19
N ASN A 167 9.08 -8.88 -24.03
CA ASN A 167 10.46 -9.36 -23.85
C ASN A 167 10.55 -10.87 -23.99
N VAL A 168 9.63 -11.62 -23.39
CA VAL A 168 9.55 -13.08 -23.50
C VAL A 168 9.30 -13.49 -24.95
N TRP A 169 8.37 -12.84 -25.64
CA TRP A 169 8.07 -13.10 -27.05
C TRP A 169 9.27 -12.81 -27.95
N LEU A 170 9.96 -11.69 -27.76
CA LEU A 170 11.19 -11.36 -28.51
C LEU A 170 12.28 -12.41 -28.28
N MET A 171 12.42 -12.89 -27.03
CA MET A 171 13.36 -13.95 -26.69
C MET A 171 13.01 -15.23 -27.48
N PHE A 172 11.77 -15.71 -27.40
CA PHE A 172 11.34 -16.89 -28.17
C PHE A 172 11.43 -16.72 -29.69
N ARG A 173 11.13 -15.52 -30.20
CA ARG A 173 11.22 -15.18 -31.63
C ARG A 173 12.66 -15.29 -32.14
N TRP A 174 13.63 -14.86 -31.34
CA TRP A 174 15.06 -14.89 -31.69
C TRP A 174 15.70 -16.26 -31.47
N PHE A 175 15.20 -17.05 -30.50
CA PHE A 175 15.67 -18.41 -30.25
C PHE A 175 15.04 -19.49 -31.14
N ARG A 176 14.27 -19.13 -32.18
CA ARG A 176 13.91 -20.09 -33.23
C ARG A 176 15.18 -20.47 -34.00
N PRO A 177 15.71 -21.70 -33.85
CA PRO A 177 16.90 -22.11 -34.58
C PRO A 177 16.54 -22.17 -36.07
N LEU A 178 17.46 -21.71 -36.91
CA LEU A 178 17.52 -22.16 -38.30
C LEU A 178 17.60 -23.68 -38.24
N VAL A 179 16.50 -24.37 -38.56
CA VAL A 179 16.57 -25.80 -38.88
C VAL A 179 17.59 -25.87 -40.02
N PRO A 180 18.79 -26.46 -39.82
CA PRO A 180 19.70 -26.64 -40.93
C PRO A 180 18.97 -27.57 -41.88
N ALA A 181 18.76 -27.13 -43.12
CA ALA A 181 18.40 -28.03 -44.20
C ALA A 181 19.49 -29.11 -44.22
N VAL A 182 19.13 -30.32 -43.81
CA VAL A 182 19.98 -31.49 -44.00
C VAL A 182 19.92 -31.76 -45.50
N ASP A 183 20.87 -31.21 -46.24
CA ASP A 183 21.14 -31.65 -47.60
C ASP A 183 21.73 -33.06 -47.51
N LEU A 184 20.91 -34.05 -47.87
CA LEU A 184 21.33 -35.42 -48.11
C LEU A 184 21.70 -35.51 -49.60
N ASP A 185 22.99 -35.36 -49.89
CA ASP A 185 23.62 -35.84 -51.12
C ASP A 185 24.58 -37.00 -50.78
#